data_AF-A0A836W6A5-F1
#
_entry.id   AF-A0A836W6A5-F1
#
_cell.length_a   1.000
_cell.length_b   1.000
_cell.length_c   1.000
_cell.angle_alpha   90.00
_cell.angle_beta   90.00
_cell.angle_gamma   90.00
#
_symmetry.space_group_name_H-M   'P 1'
#
loop_
_entity.id
_entity.type
_entity.pdbx_description
1 polymer ?
#
loop_
_entity_poly.entity_id
_entity_poly.type
_entity_poly.pdbx_seq_one_letter_code
_entity_poly.pdbx_strand_id
1 'polypeptide(L)'
;IDGEPCRIVEMSRAKTGKHGSAKAHVVAVCLFSGNKKTLTAPVDARVEVPIIDKRVGQVIADMGDMVQIMDMETFETFEVEKPSDENLRAKLQPGVEVEYWVVMGKYMIMRVRGGQK
;
A
#
# COMPACT_ATOMS: atom_id res chain seq x y z
N ILE A 1 -7.86 7.14 5.59
CA ILE A 1 -8.29 8.52 5.94
C ILE A 1 -9.10 9.05 4.76
N ASP A 2 -10.35 9.45 5.01
CA ASP A 2 -11.32 9.90 3.99
C ASP A 2 -11.46 8.89 2.84
N GLY A 3 -11.73 7.63 3.18
CA GLY A 3 -11.90 6.54 2.20
C GLY A 3 -10.63 6.05 1.51
N GLU A 4 -9.46 6.68 1.75
CA GLU A 4 -8.18 6.22 1.17
C GLU A 4 -7.34 5.41 2.17
N PRO A 5 -6.80 4.25 1.77
CA PRO A 5 -5.89 3.48 2.61
C PRO A 5 -4.55 4.20 2.71
N CYS A 6 -4.07 4.39 3.94
CA CYS A 6 -2.86 5.18 4.22
C CYS A 6 -1.91 4.43 5.15
N ARG A 7 -0.60 4.65 4.97
CA ARG A 7 0.43 4.25 5.94
C ARG A 7 0.68 5.40 6.91
N ILE A 8 0.58 5.14 8.21
CA ILE A 8 0.95 6.11 9.24
C ILE A 8 2.48 6.31 9.20
N VAL A 9 2.91 7.56 9.11
CA VAL A 9 4.33 7.96 9.09
C VAL A 9 4.74 8.72 10.35
N GLU A 10 3.79 9.35 11.04
CA GLU A 10 4.02 10.04 12.32
C GLU A 10 2.74 10.01 13.16
N MET A 11 2.89 9.94 14.48
CA MET A 11 1.78 10.07 15.42
C MET A 11 2.23 10.78 16.68
N SER A 12 1.50 11.81 17.10
CA SER A 12 1.67 12.48 18.39
C SER A 12 0.38 12.43 19.21
N ARG A 13 0.51 12.58 20.53
CA ARG A 13 -0.62 12.57 21.47
C ARG A 13 -0.54 13.78 22.38
N ALA A 14 -1.66 14.45 22.60
CA ALA A 14 -1.76 15.60 23.49
C ALA A 14 -3.00 15.51 24.37
N LYS A 15 -2.89 15.95 25.62
CA LYS A 15 -4.04 16.08 26.53
C LYS A 15 -4.43 17.55 26.63
N THR A 16 -5.59 17.92 26.09
CA THR A 16 -6.10 19.29 26.19
C THR A 16 -6.84 19.45 27.53
N GLY A 17 -6.14 19.90 28.57
CA GLY A 17 -6.71 20.21 29.89
C GLY A 17 -6.61 19.09 30.94
N LYS A 18 -6.90 19.42 32.20
CA LYS A 18 -6.76 18.51 33.36
C LYS A 18 -7.68 17.27 33.27
N HIS A 19 -8.90 17.48 32.79
CA HIS A 19 -9.95 16.44 32.67
C HIS A 19 -10.30 16.06 31.23
N GLY A 20 -9.65 16.65 30.23
CA GLY A 20 -9.94 16.36 28.82
C GLY A 20 -9.40 15.01 28.37
N SER A 21 -10.10 14.39 27.41
CA SER A 21 -9.61 13.20 26.71
C SER A 21 -8.33 13.52 25.94
N ALA A 22 -7.41 12.56 25.90
CA ALA A 22 -6.25 12.67 25.04
C ALA A 22 -6.70 12.67 23.57
N LYS A 23 -6.02 13.47 22.74
CA LYS A 23 -6.18 13.52 21.29
C LYS A 23 -4.93 12.94 20.64
N ALA A 24 -5.12 12.13 19.62
CA ALA A 24 -4.06 11.74 18.71
C ALA A 24 -4.06 12.66 17.50
N HIS A 25 -2.88 13.10 17.08
CA HIS A 25 -2.64 13.71 15.78
C HIS A 25 -1.80 12.72 14.97
N VAL A 26 -2.39 12.20 13.89
CA VAL A 26 -1.81 11.19 13.01
C VAL A 26 -1.48 11.84 11.69
N VAL A 27 -0.29 11.57 11.18
CA VAL A 27 0.13 11.92 9.83
C VAL A 27 0.34 10.62 9.06
N ALA A 28 -0.26 10.53 7.87
CA ALA A 28 -0.20 9.33 7.04
C ALA A 28 0.03 9.70 5.57
N VAL A 29 0.57 8.75 4.81
CA VAL A 29 0.76 8.85 3.36
C VAL A 29 -0.16 7.84 2.69
N CYS A 30 -0.98 8.29 1.74
CA CYS A 30 -1.91 7.44 1.00
C CYS A 30 -1.14 6.45 0.12
N LEU A 31 -1.55 5.17 0.13
CA LEU A 31 -0.79 4.10 -0.53
C LEU A 31 -0.74 4.24 -2.05
N PHE A 32 -1.83 4.71 -2.66
CA PHE A 32 -1.96 4.83 -4.12
C PHE A 32 -1.63 6.24 -4.62
N SER A 33 -2.20 7.27 -3.99
CA SER A 33 -2.03 8.65 -4.44
C SER A 33 -0.72 9.29 -3.98
N GLY A 34 -0.03 8.71 -2.98
CA GLY A 34 1.14 9.32 -2.34
C GLY A 34 0.84 10.58 -1.52
N ASN A 35 -0.42 11.04 -1.49
CA ASN A 35 -0.81 12.25 -0.80
C ASN A 35 -0.65 12.10 0.72
N LYS A 36 -0.11 13.14 1.35
CA LYS A 36 -0.04 13.24 2.81
C LYS A 36 -1.41 13.66 3.35
N LYS A 37 -1.95 12.90 4.31
CA LYS A 37 -3.19 13.19 5.04
C LYS A 37 -2.95 13.24 6.54
N THR A 38 -3.77 13.99 7.24
CA THR A 38 -3.72 14.12 8.71
C THR A 38 -5.06 13.78 9.32
N LEU A 39 -5.05 13.16 10.51
CA LEU A 39 -6.23 12.88 11.32
C LEU A 39 -5.98 13.36 12.74
N THR A 40 -6.85 14.26 13.24
CA THR A 40 -6.89 14.60 14.66
C THR A 40 -8.19 14.08 15.26
N ALA A 41 -8.08 13.16 16.21
CA ALA A 41 -9.24 12.55 16.86
C ALA A 41 -8.97 12.23 18.33
N PRO A 42 -10.01 12.10 19.18
CA PRO A 42 -9.89 11.47 20.49
C PRO A 42 -9.22 10.10 20.38
N VAL A 43 -8.41 9.72 21.37
CA VAL A 43 -7.67 8.43 21.34
C VAL A 43 -8.57 7.20 21.41
N ASP A 44 -9.82 7.37 21.83
CA ASP A 44 -10.87 6.35 21.92
C ASP A 44 -11.80 6.35 20.68
N ALA A 45 -11.57 7.25 19.71
CA ALA A 45 -12.31 7.24 18.46
C ALA A 45 -11.99 5.98 17.64
N ARG A 46 -13.03 5.35 17.08
CA ARG A 46 -12.87 4.26 16.13
C ARG A 46 -12.47 4.82 14.77
N VAL A 47 -11.56 4.11 14.10
CA VAL A 47 -11.11 4.42 12.75
C VAL A 47 -11.16 3.15 11.91
N GLU A 48 -11.41 3.31 10.62
CA GLU A 48 -11.35 2.21 9.68
C GLU A 48 -9.90 1.82 9.39
N VAL A 49 -9.62 0.53 9.40
CA VAL A 49 -8.31 -0.04 9.08
C VAL A 49 -8.47 -0.89 7.82
N PRO A 50 -7.73 -0.57 6.73
CA PRO A 50 -7.82 -1.36 5.51
C PRO A 50 -7.20 -2.75 5.74
N ILE A 51 -7.88 -3.77 5.21
CA ILE A 51 -7.27 -5.10 5.10
C ILE A 51 -6.31 -5.08 3.92
N ILE A 52 -5.08 -5.52 4.19
CA ILE A 52 -4.02 -5.67 3.19
C ILE A 52 -3.78 -7.16 3.03
N ASP A 53 -4.21 -7.71 1.90
CA ASP A 53 -3.89 -9.07 1.51
C ASP A 53 -2.58 -9.08 0.72
N LYS A 54 -1.62 -9.90 1.14
CA LYS A 54 -0.26 -9.93 0.56
C LYS A 54 -0.07 -11.24 -0.16
N ARG A 55 0.22 -11.16 -1.45
CA ARG A 55 0.28 -12.32 -2.33
C ARG A 55 1.54 -12.28 -3.17
N VAL A 56 1.84 -13.41 -3.80
CA VAL A 56 3.00 -13.58 -4.67
C VAL A 56 2.48 -13.76 -6.09
N GLY A 57 3.03 -12.98 -7.02
CA GLY A 57 2.71 -13.09 -8.43
C GLY A 57 3.98 -13.14 -9.28
N GLN A 58 3.86 -13.61 -10.51
CA GLN A 58 4.90 -13.54 -11.51
C GLN A 58 4.50 -12.52 -12.58
N VAL A 59 5.42 -11.63 -12.95
CA VAL A 59 5.23 -10.74 -14.11
C VAL A 59 5.25 -11.60 -15.36
N ILE A 60 4.22 -11.52 -16.19
CA ILE A 60 4.12 -12.31 -17.43
C ILE A 60 4.24 -11.44 -18.69
N ALA A 61 3.92 -10.14 -18.60
CA ALA A 61 4.10 -9.19 -19.69
C ALA A 61 4.38 -7.77 -19.19
N ASP A 62 5.24 -7.04 -19.92
CA ASP A 62 5.41 -5.60 -19.79
C ASP A 62 4.54 -4.90 -20.85
N MET A 63 3.64 -4.02 -20.41
CA MET A 63 2.68 -3.30 -21.26
C MET A 63 2.95 -1.79 -21.26
N GLY A 64 4.18 -1.35 -20.97
CA GLY A 64 4.54 0.07 -20.91
C GLY A 64 4.35 0.64 -19.52
N ASP A 65 3.20 1.27 -19.27
CA ASP A 65 2.87 1.85 -17.94
C ASP A 65 2.17 0.86 -17.01
N MET A 66 1.69 -0.25 -17.55
CA MET A 66 1.14 -1.38 -16.81
C MET A 66 2.03 -2.62 -16.96
N VAL A 67 1.85 -3.55 -16.03
CA VAL A 67 2.39 -4.92 -16.12
C VAL A 67 1.27 -5.92 -15.90
N GLN A 68 1.31 -7.02 -16.62
CA GLN A 68 0.43 -8.15 -16.37
C GLN A 68 1.10 -9.09 -15.37
N ILE A 69 0.37 -9.44 -14.32
CA ILE A 69 0.81 -10.34 -13.25
C ILE A 69 -0.08 -11.58 -13.26
N MET A 70 0.51 -12.76 -13.07
CA MET A 70 -0.18 -13.99 -12.74
C MET A 70 0.00 -14.29 -11.25
N ASP A 71 -1.07 -14.50 -10.51
CA ASP A 71 -1.00 -14.92 -9.11
C ASP A 71 -0.46 -16.36 -8.99
N MET A 72 0.48 -16.60 -8.08
CA MET A 72 1.18 -17.89 -7.98
C MET A 72 0.37 -19.00 -7.28
N GLU A 73 -0.76 -18.67 -6.66
CA GLU A 73 -1.61 -19.67 -6.00
C GLU A 73 -2.85 -19.99 -6.82
N THR A 74 -3.47 -18.96 -7.42
CA THR A 74 -4.75 -19.06 -8.15
C THR A 74 -4.57 -19.12 -9.66
N PHE A 75 -3.39 -18.74 -10.18
CA PHE A 75 -3.10 -18.60 -11.61
C PHE A 75 -3.97 -17.56 -12.35
N GLU A 76 -4.72 -16.75 -11.62
CA GLU A 76 -5.46 -15.63 -12.18
C GLU A 76 -4.51 -14.55 -12.68
N THR A 77 -4.82 -13.97 -13.83
CA THR A 77 -4.03 -12.89 -14.44
C THR A 77 -4.74 -11.57 -14.32
N PHE A 78 -4.02 -10.52 -13.95
CA PHE A 78 -4.55 -9.15 -13.84
C PHE A 78 -3.48 -8.12 -14.22
N GLU A 79 -3.93 -6.92 -14.58
CA GLU A 79 -3.06 -5.80 -14.91
C GLU A 79 -2.90 -4.88 -13.71
N VAL A 80 -1.67 -4.39 -13.50
CA VAL A 80 -1.33 -3.46 -12.43
C VAL A 80 -0.49 -2.32 -13.00
N GLU A 81 -0.78 -1.09 -12.59
CA GLU A 81 0.06 0.06 -12.88
C GLU A 81 1.47 -0.15 -12.29
N LYS A 82 2.49 0.20 -13.05
CA LYS A 82 3.87 0.13 -12.54
C LYS A 82 4.04 1.11 -11.37
N PRO A 83 4.75 0.71 -10.31
CA PRO A 83 5.03 1.59 -9.17
C PRO A 83 5.83 2.82 -9.61
N SER A 84 5.62 3.94 -8.93
CA SER A 84 6.32 5.21 -9.18
C SER A 84 7.80 5.18 -8.79
N ASP A 85 8.22 4.21 -7.97
CA ASP A 85 9.62 3.96 -7.66
C ASP A 85 10.35 3.42 -8.90
N GLU A 86 11.24 4.23 -9.48
CA GLU A 86 12.01 3.89 -10.68
C GLU A 86 12.91 2.65 -10.50
N ASN A 87 13.48 2.44 -9.32
CA ASN A 87 14.35 1.30 -9.04
C ASN A 87 13.56 -0.01 -9.02
N LEU A 88 12.33 0.04 -8.51
CA LEU A 88 11.43 -1.12 -8.55
C LEU A 88 10.92 -1.32 -9.98
N ARG A 89 10.47 -0.25 -10.64
CA ARG A 89 9.95 -0.27 -12.01
C ARG A 89 10.94 -0.89 -13.00
N ALA A 90 12.23 -0.55 -12.90
CA ALA A 90 13.28 -1.09 -13.77
C ALA A 90 13.50 -2.61 -13.63
N LYS A 91 13.08 -3.21 -12.51
CA LYS A 91 13.24 -4.64 -12.22
C LYS A 91 12.02 -5.48 -12.64
N LEU A 92 10.92 -4.84 -13.06
CA LEU A 92 9.70 -5.53 -13.47
C LEU A 92 9.86 -6.03 -14.91
N GLN A 93 10.24 -7.29 -15.07
CA GLN A 93 10.41 -7.95 -16.36
C GLN A 93 9.66 -9.29 -16.35
N PRO A 94 9.21 -9.79 -17.51
CA PRO A 94 8.61 -11.11 -17.60
C PRO A 94 9.47 -12.20 -16.94
N GLY A 95 8.83 -13.07 -16.16
CA GLY A 95 9.46 -14.13 -15.38
C GLY A 95 9.84 -13.76 -13.95
N VAL A 96 9.90 -12.46 -13.60
CA VAL A 96 10.24 -12.01 -12.25
C VAL A 96 9.07 -12.21 -11.30
N GLU A 97 9.33 -12.80 -10.12
CA GLU A 97 8.35 -12.87 -9.03
C GLU A 97 8.32 -11.58 -8.23
N VAL A 98 7.12 -11.19 -7.81
CA VAL A 98 6.85 -9.99 -7.02
C VAL A 98 5.96 -10.31 -5.83
N GLU A 99 6.15 -9.58 -4.74
CA GLU A 99 5.13 -9.44 -3.71
C GLU A 99 4.22 -8.29 -4.12
N TYR A 100 2.93 -8.58 -4.28
CA TYR A 100 1.91 -7.58 -4.55
C TYR A 100 0.88 -7.59 -3.41
N TRP A 101 0.27 -6.45 -3.15
CA TRP A 101 -0.79 -6.30 -2.15
C TRP A 101 -2.12 -6.04 -2.85
N VAL A 102 -3.18 -6.65 -2.32
CA VAL A 102 -4.57 -6.29 -2.61
C VAL A 102 -5.08 -5.45 -1.46
N VAL A 103 -5.42 -4.20 -1.74
CA VAL A 103 -5.93 -3.25 -0.76
C VAL A 103 -7.21 -2.63 -1.31
N MET A 104 -8.34 -2.93 -0.67
CA MET A 104 -9.66 -2.44 -1.10
C MET A 104 -9.97 -2.75 -2.58
N GLY A 105 -9.62 -3.95 -3.04
CA GLY A 105 -9.83 -4.41 -4.43
C GLY A 105 -8.85 -3.84 -5.47
N LYS A 106 -7.86 -3.05 -5.04
CA LYS A 106 -6.80 -2.54 -5.93
C LYS A 106 -5.49 -3.27 -5.67
N TYR A 107 -4.74 -3.49 -6.74
CA TYR A 107 -3.44 -4.16 -6.71
C TYR A 107 -2.30 -3.15 -6.64
N MET A 108 -1.25 -3.46 -5.91
CA MET A 108 0.00 -2.70 -5.92
C MET A 108 1.22 -3.61 -5.78
N ILE A 109 2.26 -3.37 -6.58
CA ILE A 109 3.51 -4.11 -6.48
C ILE A 109 4.38 -3.47 -5.42
N MET A 110 4.83 -4.25 -4.43
CA MET A 110 5.59 -3.75 -3.30
C MET A 110 7.09 -3.98 -3.44
N ARG A 111 7.46 -5.14 -3.96
CA ARG A 111 8.86 -5.51 -4.19
C ARG A 111 8.97 -6.69 -5.13
N VAL A 112 10.10 -6.79 -5.80
CA VAL A 112 10.54 -8.03 -6.43
C VAL A 112 10.91 -9.03 -5.33
N ARG A 113 10.41 -10.27 -5.43
CA ARG A 113 10.93 -11.39 -4.65
C ARG A 113 12.17 -11.90 -5.36
N GLY A 114 13.26 -12.05 -4.61
CA GLY A 114 14.56 -12.40 -5.17
C GLY A 114 14.48 -13.71 -5.96
N GLY A 115 14.85 -13.62 -7.24
CA GLY A 115 15.03 -14.77 -8.12
C GLY A 115 15.92 -14.42 -9.30
N GLN A 116 17.22 -14.25 -9.07
CA GLN A 116 18.28 -14.74 -9.98
C GLN A 116 19.65 -14.70 -9.29
N LYS A 117 20.13 -15.92 -8.96
CA LYS A 117 21.50 -16.35 -8.57
C LYS A 117 22.16 -15.74 -7.34
#